data_AF-A0A0C7P2W1-F1
#
_entry.id   AF-A0A0C7P2W1-F1
#
_cell.length_a   1.000
_cell.length_b   1.000
_cell.length_c   1.000
_cell.angle_alpha   90.00
_cell.angle_beta   90.00
_cell.angle_gamma   90.00
#
_symmetry.space_group_name_H-M   'P 1'
#
loop_
_entity.id
_entity.type
_entity.pdbx_description
1 polymer ?
#
loop_
_entity_poly.entity_id
_entity_poly.type
_entity_poly.pdbx_seq_one_letter_code
_entity_poly.pdbx_strand_id
1 'polypeptide(L)'
;MKKGLVFLTLLVFVVSAFSLGFTDVGLDNWAYDYVMKLVEKGVIPVDQPTFKGYEPLTRSDAAVWMSRLITYLENSPEIAKTKDLEYLESKVTDLSKKMSALESSLLTVEQADATAVVSQDVEQLQAKVSQLESSLKTLNKTVEQDSMIVKGLPVLSRKVYDLEEKVNSLEEFQSTMTRNHLNLKYETYDKIDNLSNQVSDLETSFEDFKTTMTKNFLNLKYDTYDKIDNLSNQVSDLETSFEDFKTTMTKNFLNLKYDTYDKIDNLSNQVSAHDEKLATLESEVANVKTLAEENAMFVKALPSLSMKVSSNEAKIEEVSRELEVQKEEIAKAQDHRLLWLTAVTGVGLGIIAMCLAQDVF
;
A
#
# COMPACT_ATOMS: atom_id res chain seq x y z
N MET A 1 -107.59 -136.62 -69.41
CA MET A 1 -108.23 -135.29 -69.17
C MET A 1 -107.17 -134.28 -68.79
N LYS A 2 -107.37 -132.99 -69.16
CA LYS A 2 -106.86 -131.74 -68.52
C LYS A 2 -105.35 -131.65 -68.19
N LYS A 3 -104.55 -130.72 -68.72
CA LYS A 3 -104.65 -129.24 -68.85
C LYS A 3 -104.60 -128.47 -67.52
N GLY A 4 -103.78 -127.41 -67.50
CA GLY A 4 -103.60 -126.44 -66.40
C GLY A 4 -102.23 -126.60 -65.75
N LEU A 5 -101.47 -125.54 -65.44
CA LEU A 5 -101.70 -124.08 -65.53
C LEU A 5 -100.33 -123.43 -65.91
N VAL A 6 -100.26 -122.55 -66.93
CA VAL A 6 -100.24 -121.06 -66.80
C VAL A 6 -98.83 -120.51 -66.45
N PHE A 7 -98.20 -119.69 -67.33
CA PHE A 7 -98.25 -118.20 -67.32
C PHE A 7 -97.46 -117.63 -66.11
N LEU A 8 -96.62 -116.60 -66.19
CA LEU A 8 -96.76 -115.33 -66.93
C LEU A 8 -95.44 -114.51 -66.91
N THR A 9 -94.84 -114.20 -68.07
CA THR A 9 -93.83 -113.11 -68.35
C THR A 9 -92.50 -113.09 -67.55
N LEU A 10 -91.33 -112.62 -68.01
CA LEU A 10 -90.79 -111.86 -69.17
C LEU A 10 -89.24 -112.18 -69.19
N LEU A 11 -88.35 -112.00 -70.18
CA LEU A 11 -88.33 -111.54 -71.58
C LEU A 11 -86.98 -111.97 -72.26
N VAL A 12 -86.98 -112.60 -73.46
CA VAL A 12 -85.96 -112.52 -74.58
C VAL A 12 -84.46 -112.83 -74.29
N PHE A 13 -83.65 -113.49 -75.13
CA PHE A 13 -83.77 -113.97 -76.54
C PHE A 13 -83.43 -115.49 -76.65
N VAL A 14 -83.80 -116.11 -77.77
CA VAL A 14 -83.79 -117.57 -78.06
C VAL A 14 -82.44 -117.98 -78.73
N VAL A 15 -81.88 -119.20 -78.60
CA VAL A 15 -82.17 -120.43 -79.38
C VAL A 15 -81.95 -121.72 -78.57
N SER A 16 -82.76 -122.74 -78.90
CA SER A 16 -82.93 -124.04 -78.24
C SER A 16 -81.73 -124.97 -78.27
N ALA A 17 -81.75 -125.96 -77.37
CA ALA A 17 -80.96 -127.17 -77.48
C ALA A 17 -81.42 -128.06 -78.66
N PHE A 18 -80.45 -128.69 -79.33
CA PHE A 18 -80.58 -130.04 -79.87
C PHE A 18 -79.91 -130.99 -78.87
N SER A 19 -80.49 -132.15 -78.57
CA SER A 19 -79.84 -133.16 -77.74
C SER A 19 -78.83 -133.95 -78.58
N LEU A 20 -77.53 -133.72 -78.34
CA LEU A 20 -76.45 -134.47 -79.00
C LEU A 20 -76.36 -135.88 -78.38
N GLY A 21 -77.01 -136.85 -79.03
CA GLY A 21 -76.94 -138.26 -78.67
C GLY A 21 -77.84 -139.12 -79.54
N PHE A 22 -77.42 -140.35 -79.82
CA PHE A 22 -78.13 -141.27 -80.69
C PHE A 22 -79.11 -142.15 -79.90
N THR A 23 -80.36 -142.25 -80.35
CA THR A 23 -81.46 -142.89 -79.61
C THR A 23 -81.38 -144.42 -79.55
N ASP A 24 -80.56 -145.04 -80.39
CA ASP A 24 -80.28 -146.49 -80.44
C ASP A 24 -78.97 -146.88 -79.71
N VAL A 25 -78.19 -145.91 -79.23
CA VAL A 25 -76.99 -146.13 -78.42
C VAL A 25 -77.27 -145.66 -77.00
N GLY A 26 -77.93 -146.50 -76.22
CA GLY A 26 -78.14 -146.28 -74.78
C GLY A 26 -76.84 -146.45 -73.97
N LEU A 27 -76.83 -145.94 -72.73
CA LEU A 27 -75.68 -145.96 -71.82
C LEU A 27 -75.09 -147.36 -71.59
N ASP A 28 -75.93 -148.41 -71.59
CA ASP A 28 -75.51 -149.80 -71.38
C ASP A 28 -74.85 -150.44 -72.62
N ASN A 29 -74.77 -149.73 -73.75
CA ASN A 29 -74.11 -150.20 -74.96
C ASN A 29 -72.58 -150.03 -74.83
N TRP A 30 -71.82 -151.11 -75.05
CA TRP A 30 -70.36 -151.12 -74.98
C TRP A 30 -69.67 -150.04 -75.85
N ALA A 31 -70.33 -149.59 -76.92
CA ALA A 31 -69.83 -148.56 -77.81
C ALA A 31 -70.12 -147.13 -77.34
N TYR A 32 -70.99 -146.93 -76.33
CA TYR A 32 -71.53 -145.62 -75.92
C TYR A 32 -70.44 -144.59 -75.67
N ASP A 33 -69.52 -144.85 -74.72
CA ASP A 33 -68.46 -143.90 -74.37
C ASP A 33 -67.55 -143.58 -75.55
N TYR A 34 -67.25 -144.57 -76.41
CA TYR A 34 -66.39 -144.38 -77.57
C TYR A 34 -67.06 -143.52 -78.66
N VAL A 35 -68.32 -143.78 -78.95
CA VAL A 35 -69.12 -142.98 -79.89
C VAL A 35 -69.34 -141.58 -79.35
N MET A 36 -69.76 -141.45 -78.09
CA MET A 36 -70.07 -140.15 -77.48
C MET A 36 -68.83 -139.27 -77.36
N LYS A 37 -67.67 -139.83 -76.98
CA LYS A 37 -66.40 -139.09 -76.90
C LYS A 37 -65.85 -138.67 -78.28
N LEU A 38 -66.30 -139.29 -79.37
CA LEU A 38 -66.04 -138.85 -80.73
C LEU A 38 -67.09 -137.84 -81.23
N VAL A 39 -68.35 -137.94 -80.77
CA VAL A 39 -69.41 -136.94 -80.98
C VAL A 39 -69.09 -135.61 -80.29
N GLU A 40 -68.69 -135.62 -79.02
CA GLU A 40 -68.26 -134.44 -78.24
C GLU A 40 -67.10 -133.69 -78.92
N LYS A 41 -66.21 -134.44 -79.57
CA LYS A 41 -65.07 -133.90 -80.34
C LYS A 41 -65.44 -133.52 -81.79
N GLY A 42 -66.72 -133.60 -82.17
CA GLY A 42 -67.24 -133.27 -83.50
C GLY A 42 -66.85 -134.25 -84.61
N VAL A 43 -66.17 -135.35 -84.27
CA VAL A 43 -65.60 -136.34 -85.20
C VAL A 43 -66.71 -137.13 -85.87
N ILE A 44 -67.67 -137.62 -85.08
CA ILE A 44 -68.91 -138.24 -85.55
C ILE A 44 -70.02 -137.17 -85.52
N PRO A 45 -70.68 -136.85 -86.64
CA PRO A 45 -71.84 -135.95 -86.64
C PRO A 45 -73.07 -136.65 -86.04
N VAL A 46 -73.89 -135.90 -85.30
CA VAL A 46 -75.25 -136.32 -84.90
C VAL A 46 -76.27 -135.63 -85.82
N ASP A 47 -76.18 -135.90 -87.12
CA ASP A 47 -77.12 -135.41 -88.13
C ASP A 47 -78.36 -136.32 -88.26
N GLN A 48 -78.24 -137.58 -87.83
CA GLN A 48 -79.33 -138.54 -87.69
C GLN A 48 -79.65 -138.83 -86.21
N PRO A 49 -80.92 -139.13 -85.85
CA PRO A 49 -81.31 -139.48 -84.48
C PRO A 49 -80.89 -140.89 -84.05
N THR A 50 -80.26 -141.67 -84.94
CA THR A 50 -79.75 -143.03 -84.66
C THR A 50 -78.36 -143.20 -85.27
N PHE A 51 -77.47 -143.88 -84.54
CA PHE A 51 -76.09 -144.16 -84.93
C PHE A 51 -76.02 -145.32 -85.94
N LYS A 52 -76.96 -146.26 -85.84
CA LYS A 52 -77.06 -147.47 -86.67
C LYS A 52 -75.79 -148.31 -86.61
N GLY A 53 -75.22 -148.50 -85.42
CA GLY A 53 -73.91 -149.16 -85.21
C GLY A 53 -73.79 -150.62 -85.68
N TYR A 54 -74.87 -151.24 -86.16
CA TYR A 54 -74.89 -152.56 -86.81
C TYR A 54 -75.14 -152.52 -88.33
N GLU A 55 -75.40 -151.35 -88.91
CA GLU A 55 -75.43 -151.15 -90.37
C GLU A 55 -73.99 -151.03 -90.92
N PRO A 56 -73.72 -151.49 -92.15
CA PRO A 56 -72.38 -151.46 -92.73
C PRO A 56 -71.96 -150.04 -93.11
N LEU A 57 -71.15 -149.40 -92.26
CA LEU A 57 -70.54 -148.08 -92.49
C LEU A 57 -69.78 -148.04 -93.84
N THR A 58 -69.98 -147.01 -94.65
CA THR A 58 -69.24 -146.89 -95.91
C THR A 58 -67.81 -146.38 -95.68
N ARG A 59 -66.91 -146.70 -96.61
CA ARG A 59 -65.52 -146.20 -96.57
C ARG A 59 -65.45 -144.67 -96.67
N SER A 60 -66.44 -144.03 -97.28
CA SER A 60 -66.54 -142.58 -97.40
C SER A 60 -66.80 -141.95 -96.03
N ASP A 61 -67.74 -142.49 -95.26
CA ASP A 61 -68.12 -141.96 -93.94
C ASP A 61 -66.96 -142.13 -92.94
N ALA A 62 -66.32 -143.31 -92.96
CA ALA A 62 -65.13 -143.58 -92.16
C ALA A 62 -63.97 -142.60 -92.47
N ALA A 63 -63.78 -142.22 -93.74
CA ALA A 63 -62.78 -141.24 -94.14
C ALA A 63 -63.12 -139.81 -93.67
N VAL A 64 -64.40 -139.42 -93.69
CA VAL A 64 -64.86 -138.13 -93.13
C VAL A 64 -64.62 -138.07 -91.62
N TRP A 65 -64.92 -139.16 -90.90
CA TRP A 65 -64.67 -139.23 -89.45
C TRP A 65 -63.16 -139.18 -89.15
N MET A 66 -62.33 -139.96 -89.86
CA MET A 66 -60.87 -139.91 -89.70
C MET A 66 -60.27 -138.51 -90.00
N SER A 67 -60.76 -137.83 -91.04
CA SER A 67 -60.33 -136.46 -91.36
C SER A 67 -60.61 -135.49 -90.21
N ARG A 68 -61.82 -135.53 -89.64
CA ARG A 68 -62.20 -134.69 -88.49
C ARG A 68 -61.36 -134.98 -87.24
N LEU A 69 -61.00 -136.25 -87.00
CA LEU A 69 -60.13 -136.63 -85.88
C LEU A 69 -58.73 -136.02 -86.01
N ILE A 70 -58.17 -135.97 -87.22
CA ILE A 70 -56.89 -135.32 -87.51
C ILE A 70 -57.01 -133.81 -87.27
N THR A 71 -58.04 -133.16 -87.80
CA THR A 71 -58.28 -131.72 -87.59
C THR A 71 -58.48 -131.37 -86.11
N TYR A 72 -59.09 -132.24 -85.31
CA TYR A 72 -59.17 -132.08 -83.85
C TYR A 72 -57.77 -132.12 -83.21
N LEU A 73 -56.91 -133.06 -83.60
CA LEU A 73 -55.55 -133.21 -83.05
C LEU A 73 -54.64 -132.01 -83.38
N GLU A 74 -54.69 -131.49 -84.60
CA GLU A 74 -53.91 -130.31 -85.02
C GLU A 74 -54.27 -129.02 -84.24
N ASN A 75 -55.52 -128.96 -83.77
CA ASN A 75 -56.10 -127.80 -83.09
C ASN A 75 -56.26 -127.98 -81.57
N SER A 76 -55.85 -129.12 -80.98
CA SER A 76 -55.93 -129.34 -79.54
C SER A 76 -54.94 -128.46 -78.77
N PRO A 77 -55.37 -127.75 -77.70
CA PRO A 77 -54.48 -126.90 -76.89
C PRO A 77 -53.60 -127.67 -75.90
N GLU A 78 -53.78 -128.99 -75.76
CA GLU A 78 -53.02 -129.82 -74.79
C GLU A 78 -51.59 -130.16 -75.28
N ILE A 79 -51.24 -129.81 -76.51
CA ILE A 79 -49.91 -130.03 -77.10
C ILE A 79 -49.22 -128.67 -77.28
N ALA A 80 -48.26 -128.37 -76.41
CA ALA A 80 -47.48 -127.12 -76.45
C ALA A 80 -46.76 -126.95 -77.79
N LYS A 81 -46.77 -125.73 -78.35
CA LYS A 81 -46.23 -125.44 -79.68
C LYS A 81 -44.86 -124.78 -79.54
N THR A 82 -43.99 -124.95 -80.53
CA THR A 82 -42.58 -124.47 -80.48
C THR A 82 -42.44 -122.97 -80.16
N LYS A 83 -43.46 -122.18 -80.49
CA LYS A 83 -43.54 -120.73 -80.22
C LYS A 83 -43.64 -120.38 -78.73
N ASP A 84 -44.10 -121.30 -77.88
CA ASP A 84 -44.27 -121.07 -76.45
C ASP A 84 -42.92 -121.12 -75.70
N LEU A 85 -41.96 -121.90 -76.22
CA LEU A 85 -40.56 -121.94 -75.74
C LEU A 85 -39.82 -120.63 -76.03
N GLU A 86 -39.99 -120.08 -77.23
CA GLU A 86 -39.39 -118.81 -77.68
C GLU A 86 -39.83 -117.62 -76.80
N TYR A 87 -41.08 -117.62 -76.35
CA TYR A 87 -41.57 -116.62 -75.38
C TYR A 87 -40.96 -116.77 -73.98
N LEU A 88 -40.68 -118.01 -73.54
CA LEU A 88 -40.01 -118.26 -72.26
C LEU A 88 -38.55 -117.80 -72.28
N GLU A 89 -37.81 -118.08 -73.35
CA GLU A 89 -36.43 -117.63 -73.54
C GLU A 89 -36.33 -116.09 -73.58
N SER A 90 -37.29 -115.42 -74.22
CA SER A 90 -37.44 -113.96 -74.18
C SER A 90 -37.64 -113.42 -72.76
N LYS A 91 -38.43 -114.10 -71.91
CA LYS A 91 -38.62 -113.67 -70.51
C LYS A 91 -37.40 -113.94 -69.62
N VAL A 92 -36.67 -115.03 -69.84
CA VAL A 92 -35.42 -115.31 -69.11
C VAL A 92 -34.34 -114.29 -69.46
N THR A 93 -34.20 -113.91 -70.73
CA THR A 93 -33.24 -112.87 -71.14
C THR A 93 -33.62 -111.45 -70.67
N ASP A 94 -34.91 -111.12 -70.57
CA ASP A 94 -35.38 -109.86 -69.95
C ASP A 94 -35.12 -109.83 -68.43
N LEU A 95 -35.29 -110.95 -67.72
CA LEU A 95 -34.92 -111.09 -66.31
C LEU A 95 -33.41 -110.95 -66.10
N SER A 96 -32.59 -111.62 -66.93
CA SER A 96 -31.13 -111.53 -66.87
C SER A 96 -30.63 -110.08 -67.04
N LYS A 97 -31.17 -109.33 -68.02
CA LYS A 97 -30.86 -107.90 -68.21
C LYS A 97 -31.21 -107.06 -66.98
N LYS A 98 -32.36 -107.32 -66.34
CA LYS A 98 -32.78 -106.62 -65.12
C LYS A 98 -31.92 -106.98 -63.92
N MET A 99 -31.47 -108.23 -63.81
CA MET A 99 -30.54 -108.69 -62.78
C MET A 99 -29.21 -107.93 -62.89
N SER A 100 -28.57 -107.93 -64.07
CA SER A 100 -27.29 -107.23 -64.27
C SER A 100 -27.40 -105.70 -64.15
N ALA A 101 -28.57 -105.11 -64.47
CA ALA A 101 -28.82 -103.69 -64.23
C ALA A 101 -28.95 -103.37 -62.73
N LEU A 102 -29.60 -104.24 -61.94
CA LEU A 102 -29.72 -104.10 -60.49
C LEU A 102 -28.38 -104.34 -59.78
N GLU A 103 -27.61 -105.33 -60.25
CA GLU A 103 -26.24 -105.62 -59.79
C GLU A 103 -25.29 -104.44 -60.08
N SER A 104 -25.37 -103.86 -61.28
CA SER A 104 -24.66 -102.60 -61.60
C SER A 104 -25.10 -101.45 -60.70
N SER A 105 -26.40 -101.34 -60.39
CA SER A 105 -26.93 -100.32 -59.50
C SER A 105 -26.43 -100.48 -58.06
N LEU A 106 -26.35 -101.72 -57.57
CA LEU A 106 -25.80 -102.05 -56.25
C LEU A 106 -24.31 -101.73 -56.17
N LEU A 107 -23.52 -102.14 -57.18
CA LEU A 107 -22.11 -101.79 -57.28
C LEU A 107 -21.87 -100.28 -57.34
N THR A 108 -22.75 -99.51 -58.01
CA THR A 108 -22.67 -98.04 -57.97
C THR A 108 -23.10 -97.42 -56.64
N VAL A 109 -23.75 -98.15 -55.75
CA VAL A 109 -24.04 -97.69 -54.36
C VAL A 109 -22.92 -98.09 -53.40
N GLU A 110 -22.29 -99.25 -53.58
CA GLU A 110 -21.09 -99.63 -52.83
C GLU A 110 -19.83 -98.84 -53.24
N GLN A 111 -19.77 -98.37 -54.49
CA GLN A 111 -18.70 -97.48 -54.99
C GLN A 111 -19.07 -95.98 -54.94
N ALA A 112 -20.35 -95.64 -54.70
CA ALA A 112 -20.69 -94.25 -54.36
C ALA A 112 -20.25 -93.99 -52.93
N ASP A 113 -19.14 -93.26 -52.79
CA ASP A 113 -18.53 -92.96 -51.50
C ASP A 113 -19.29 -91.89 -50.69
N ALA A 114 -20.60 -92.09 -50.56
CA ALA A 114 -21.50 -91.30 -49.72
C ALA A 114 -21.04 -91.32 -48.26
N THR A 115 -20.35 -92.39 -47.83
CA THR A 115 -19.70 -92.48 -46.53
C THR A 115 -18.56 -91.45 -46.39
N ALA A 116 -17.64 -91.33 -47.35
CA ALA A 116 -16.61 -90.30 -47.30
C ALA A 116 -17.16 -88.89 -47.51
N VAL A 117 -18.17 -88.69 -48.36
CA VAL A 117 -18.80 -87.36 -48.52
C VAL A 117 -19.44 -86.90 -47.21
N VAL A 118 -20.18 -87.79 -46.52
CA VAL A 118 -20.72 -87.49 -45.18
C VAL A 118 -19.62 -87.33 -44.13
N SER A 119 -18.53 -88.12 -44.19
CA SER A 119 -17.36 -87.93 -43.31
C SER A 119 -16.71 -86.56 -43.52
N GLN A 120 -16.53 -86.14 -44.78
CA GLN A 120 -15.93 -84.85 -45.13
C GLN A 120 -16.79 -83.66 -44.69
N ASP A 121 -18.13 -83.77 -44.76
CA ASP A 121 -19.04 -82.77 -44.21
C ASP A 121 -19.02 -82.76 -42.66
N VAL A 122 -18.95 -83.93 -42.02
CA VAL A 122 -18.79 -84.04 -40.56
C VAL A 122 -17.46 -83.44 -40.09
N GLU A 123 -16.35 -83.72 -40.77
CA GLU A 123 -15.03 -83.14 -40.49
C GLU A 123 -15.04 -81.62 -40.69
N GLN A 124 -15.65 -81.12 -41.76
CA GLN A 124 -15.83 -79.68 -41.97
C GLN A 124 -16.70 -79.03 -40.88
N LEU A 125 -17.77 -79.70 -40.45
CA LEU A 125 -18.63 -79.22 -39.36
C LEU A 125 -17.87 -79.21 -38.02
N GLN A 126 -17.09 -80.26 -37.73
CA GLN A 126 -16.29 -80.36 -36.52
C GLN A 126 -15.15 -79.32 -36.49
N ALA A 127 -14.55 -79.02 -37.65
CA ALA A 127 -13.60 -77.91 -37.81
C ALA A 127 -14.28 -76.54 -37.57
N LYS A 128 -15.48 -76.31 -38.15
CA LYS A 128 -16.27 -75.09 -37.93
C LYS A 128 -16.71 -74.93 -36.46
N VAL A 129 -17.10 -76.01 -35.79
CA VAL A 129 -17.41 -76.03 -34.34
C VAL A 129 -16.17 -75.69 -33.52
N SER A 130 -15.03 -76.33 -33.79
CA SER A 130 -13.76 -76.02 -33.10
C SER A 130 -13.33 -74.56 -33.29
N GLN A 131 -13.54 -74.01 -34.49
CA GLN A 131 -13.30 -72.59 -34.78
C GLN A 131 -14.27 -71.67 -34.02
N LEU A 132 -15.57 -72.02 -33.98
CA LEU A 132 -16.58 -71.30 -33.21
C LEU A 132 -16.30 -71.32 -31.70
N GLU A 133 -15.89 -72.46 -31.13
CA GLU A 133 -15.47 -72.56 -29.72
C GLU A 133 -14.26 -71.67 -29.43
N SER A 134 -13.25 -71.66 -30.30
CA SER A 134 -12.08 -70.77 -30.15
C SER A 134 -12.45 -69.28 -30.25
N SER A 135 -13.43 -68.95 -31.11
CA SER A 135 -13.96 -67.60 -31.29
C SER A 135 -14.78 -67.17 -30.07
N LEU A 136 -15.66 -68.03 -29.56
CA LEU A 136 -16.48 -67.81 -28.37
C LEU A 136 -15.61 -67.63 -27.12
N LYS A 137 -14.56 -68.46 -26.96
CA LYS A 137 -13.58 -68.35 -25.87
C LYS A 137 -12.76 -67.06 -25.93
N THR A 138 -12.55 -66.52 -27.13
CA THR A 138 -11.90 -65.21 -27.33
C THR A 138 -12.87 -64.07 -27.00
N LEU A 139 -14.09 -64.13 -27.54
CA LEU A 139 -15.16 -63.16 -27.28
C LEU A 139 -15.49 -63.04 -25.79
N ASN A 140 -15.56 -64.16 -25.06
CA ASN A 140 -15.79 -64.14 -23.62
C ASN A 140 -14.71 -63.36 -22.85
N LYS A 141 -13.43 -63.51 -23.22
CA LYS A 141 -12.32 -62.73 -22.62
C LYS A 141 -12.46 -61.23 -22.92
N THR A 142 -12.86 -60.87 -24.13
CA THR A 142 -13.13 -59.47 -24.49
C THR A 142 -14.29 -58.91 -23.67
N VAL A 143 -15.40 -59.65 -23.54
CA VAL A 143 -16.56 -59.26 -22.70
C VAL A 143 -16.19 -59.14 -21.23
N GLU A 144 -15.30 -60.00 -20.70
CA GLU A 144 -14.76 -59.87 -19.34
C GLU A 144 -13.92 -58.59 -19.16
N GLN A 145 -13.06 -58.26 -20.13
CA GLN A 145 -12.27 -57.01 -20.13
C GLN A 145 -13.16 -55.77 -20.25
N ASP A 146 -14.11 -55.76 -21.19
CA ASP A 146 -15.08 -54.67 -21.36
C ASP A 146 -15.94 -54.48 -20.10
N SER A 147 -16.34 -55.58 -19.44
CA SER A 147 -17.05 -55.53 -18.16
C SER A 147 -16.22 -54.86 -17.07
N MET A 148 -14.91 -55.08 -17.03
CA MET A 148 -14.00 -54.38 -16.09
C MET A 148 -13.86 -52.89 -16.44
N ILE A 149 -13.72 -52.54 -17.73
CA ILE A 149 -13.61 -51.15 -18.20
C ILE A 149 -14.89 -50.36 -17.87
N VAL A 150 -16.06 -50.93 -18.17
CA VAL A 150 -17.38 -50.34 -17.87
C VAL A 150 -17.57 -50.12 -16.36
N LYS A 151 -17.06 -51.03 -15.50
CA LYS A 151 -17.08 -50.86 -14.04
C LYS A 151 -16.11 -49.78 -13.54
N GLY A 152 -15.03 -49.49 -14.27
CA GLY A 152 -14.10 -48.41 -13.96
C GLY A 152 -14.61 -47.01 -14.33
N LEU A 153 -15.47 -46.93 -15.37
CA LEU A 153 -15.93 -45.67 -15.94
C LEU A 153 -16.62 -44.71 -14.93
N PRO A 154 -17.51 -45.16 -14.02
CA PRO A 154 -18.11 -44.28 -13.01
C PRO A 154 -17.10 -43.72 -11.99
N VAL A 155 -16.06 -44.49 -11.66
CA VAL A 155 -15.00 -44.03 -10.75
C VAL A 155 -14.13 -42.97 -11.41
N LEU A 156 -13.87 -43.11 -12.72
CA LEU A 156 -13.17 -42.08 -13.49
C LEU A 156 -14.01 -40.82 -13.65
N SER A 157 -15.30 -40.96 -14.00
CA SER A 157 -16.25 -39.83 -14.11
C SER A 157 -16.35 -39.05 -12.80
N ARG A 158 -16.42 -39.73 -11.64
CA ARG A 158 -16.42 -39.05 -10.34
C ARG A 158 -15.10 -38.31 -10.07
N LYS A 159 -13.95 -38.90 -10.41
CA LYS A 159 -12.65 -38.22 -10.29
C LYS A 159 -12.52 -36.98 -11.19
N VAL A 160 -13.17 -36.97 -12.36
CA VAL A 160 -13.23 -35.78 -13.22
C VAL A 160 -14.05 -34.69 -12.54
N TYR A 161 -15.24 -35.00 -12.02
CA TYR A 161 -16.06 -34.05 -11.25
C TYR A 161 -15.32 -33.51 -10.01
N ASP A 162 -14.69 -34.40 -9.22
CA ASP A 162 -13.88 -34.04 -8.04
C ASP A 162 -12.61 -33.21 -8.39
N LEU A 163 -12.26 -33.10 -9.68
CA LEU A 163 -11.18 -32.25 -10.20
C LEU A 163 -11.73 -30.92 -10.76
N GLU A 164 -12.85 -30.94 -11.46
CA GLU A 164 -13.57 -29.75 -11.94
C GLU A 164 -13.93 -28.82 -10.76
N GLU A 165 -14.46 -29.37 -9.66
CA GLU A 165 -14.74 -28.61 -8.43
C GLU A 165 -13.46 -27.99 -7.81
N LYS A 166 -12.31 -28.66 -7.92
CA LYS A 166 -11.01 -28.15 -7.45
C LYS A 166 -10.42 -27.08 -8.37
N VAL A 167 -10.65 -27.18 -9.68
CA VAL A 167 -10.27 -26.13 -10.63
C VAL A 167 -11.08 -24.87 -10.36
N ASN A 168 -12.40 -24.99 -10.20
CA ASN A 168 -13.26 -23.84 -9.89
C ASN A 168 -12.84 -23.12 -8.60
N SER A 169 -12.51 -23.86 -7.53
CA SER A 169 -12.04 -23.26 -6.27
C SER A 169 -10.63 -22.68 -6.35
N LEU A 170 -9.75 -23.20 -7.22
CA LEU A 170 -8.45 -22.58 -7.54
C LEU A 170 -8.62 -21.27 -8.32
N GLU A 171 -9.57 -21.19 -9.26
CA GLU A 171 -9.88 -19.97 -10.02
C GLU A 171 -10.47 -18.86 -9.14
N GLU A 172 -11.36 -19.21 -8.19
CA GLU A 172 -11.89 -18.27 -7.20
C GLU A 172 -10.80 -17.78 -6.22
N PHE A 173 -9.94 -18.69 -5.76
CA PHE A 173 -8.78 -18.36 -4.93
C PHE A 173 -7.80 -17.42 -5.67
N GLN A 174 -7.47 -17.72 -6.93
CA GLN A 174 -6.66 -16.87 -7.78
C GLN A 174 -7.29 -15.48 -7.94
N SER A 175 -8.58 -15.42 -8.26
CA SER A 175 -9.32 -14.16 -8.42
C SER A 175 -9.29 -13.32 -7.13
N THR A 176 -9.44 -13.96 -5.97
CA THR A 176 -9.34 -13.29 -4.67
C THR A 176 -7.91 -12.83 -4.37
N MET A 177 -6.89 -13.63 -4.68
CA MET A 177 -5.49 -13.21 -4.55
C MET A 177 -5.13 -12.02 -5.45
N THR A 178 -5.59 -12.01 -6.71
CA THR A 178 -5.42 -10.86 -7.62
C THR A 178 -6.09 -9.60 -7.07
N ARG A 179 -7.34 -9.70 -6.59
CA ARG A 179 -8.05 -8.59 -5.92
C ARG A 179 -7.29 -8.08 -4.69
N ASN A 180 -6.85 -8.96 -3.81
CA ASN A 180 -6.12 -8.60 -2.59
C ASN A 180 -4.78 -7.93 -2.91
N HIS A 181 -4.05 -8.44 -3.92
CA HIS A 181 -2.80 -7.83 -4.39
C HIS A 181 -3.02 -6.42 -4.96
N LEU A 182 -4.07 -6.22 -5.76
CA LEU A 182 -4.43 -4.91 -6.30
C LEU A 182 -4.82 -3.93 -5.18
N ASN A 183 -5.67 -4.34 -4.25
CA ASN A 183 -6.07 -3.50 -3.11
C ASN A 183 -4.84 -3.06 -2.28
N LEU A 184 -3.98 -4.02 -1.90
CA LEU A 184 -2.73 -3.71 -1.18
C LEU A 184 -1.81 -2.77 -1.96
N LYS A 185 -1.75 -2.92 -3.30
CA LYS A 185 -0.95 -2.04 -4.16
C LYS A 185 -1.47 -0.60 -4.16
N TYR A 186 -2.78 -0.40 -4.32
CA TYR A 186 -3.40 0.92 -4.27
C TYR A 186 -3.27 1.56 -2.88
N GLU A 187 -3.63 0.83 -1.81
CA GLU A 187 -3.42 1.29 -0.44
C GLU A 187 -1.96 1.69 -0.14
N THR A 188 -0.99 1.00 -0.73
CA THR A 188 0.43 1.32 -0.55
C THR A 188 0.81 2.60 -1.31
N TYR A 189 0.28 2.82 -2.51
CA TYR A 189 0.49 4.06 -3.24
C TYR A 189 -0.15 5.27 -2.53
N ASP A 190 -1.39 5.14 -2.04
CA ASP A 190 -2.09 6.22 -1.33
C ASP A 190 -1.31 6.63 -0.05
N LYS A 191 -0.74 5.64 0.67
CA LYS A 191 0.12 5.87 1.84
C LYS A 191 1.46 6.50 1.47
N ILE A 192 2.06 6.11 0.33
CA ILE A 192 3.31 6.71 -0.17
C ILE A 192 3.09 8.17 -0.61
N ASP A 193 1.99 8.47 -1.30
CA ASP A 193 1.65 9.83 -1.71
C ASP A 193 1.40 10.73 -0.50
N ASN A 194 0.62 10.25 0.48
CA ASN A 194 0.39 10.99 1.72
C ASN A 194 1.70 11.28 2.49
N LEU A 195 2.61 10.30 2.59
CA LEU A 195 3.93 10.49 3.18
C LEU A 195 4.81 11.45 2.36
N SER A 196 4.75 11.41 1.03
CA SER A 196 5.49 12.32 0.15
C SER A 196 5.06 13.77 0.33
N ASN A 197 3.75 14.01 0.46
CA ASN A 197 3.21 15.34 0.74
C ASN A 197 3.63 15.82 2.15
N GLN A 198 3.53 14.96 3.17
CA GLN A 198 4.00 15.28 4.53
C GLN A 198 5.50 15.62 4.60
N VAL A 199 6.33 14.97 3.79
CA VAL A 199 7.76 15.30 3.67
C VAL A 199 7.96 16.67 3.01
N SER A 200 7.23 16.97 1.93
CA SER A 200 7.30 18.28 1.26
C SER A 200 6.85 19.44 2.16
N ASP A 201 5.82 19.24 2.99
CA ASP A 201 5.36 20.22 3.98
C ASP A 201 6.41 20.45 5.08
N LEU A 202 7.08 19.37 5.52
CA LEU A 202 8.14 19.42 6.53
C LEU A 202 9.42 20.09 6.02
N GLU A 203 9.84 19.80 4.79
CA GLU A 203 10.97 20.46 4.12
C GLU A 203 10.73 21.97 3.99
N THR A 204 9.53 22.36 3.55
CA THR A 204 9.10 23.76 3.48
C THR A 204 9.16 24.44 4.85
N SER A 205 8.55 23.82 5.86
CA SER A 205 8.52 24.32 7.24
C SER A 205 9.92 24.47 7.85
N PHE A 206 10.85 23.58 7.50
CA PHE A 206 12.23 23.61 7.97
C PHE A 206 13.03 24.77 7.35
N GLU A 207 12.85 25.05 6.06
CA GLU A 207 13.53 26.15 5.38
C GLU A 207 12.99 27.52 5.83
N ASP A 208 11.68 27.64 6.10
CA ASP A 208 11.07 28.82 6.74
C ASP A 208 11.59 29.05 8.16
N PHE A 209 11.69 27.98 8.97
CA PHE A 209 12.29 28.04 10.31
C PHE A 209 13.76 28.50 10.26
N LYS A 210 14.55 27.91 9.35
CA LYS A 210 15.96 28.25 9.11
C LYS A 210 16.12 29.72 8.69
N THR A 211 15.33 30.18 7.73
CA THR A 211 15.29 31.58 7.26
C THR A 211 14.93 32.54 8.41
N THR A 212 13.90 32.19 9.19
CA THR A 212 13.46 32.97 10.36
C THR A 212 14.56 33.05 11.43
N MET A 213 15.23 31.94 11.73
CA MET A 213 16.31 31.89 12.72
C MET A 213 17.53 32.70 12.28
N THR A 214 17.93 32.62 11.00
CA THR A 214 18.99 33.47 10.42
C THR A 214 18.63 34.95 10.52
N LYS A 215 17.39 35.34 10.18
CA LYS A 215 16.91 36.72 10.28
C LYS A 215 16.93 37.23 11.72
N ASN A 216 16.44 36.44 12.67
CA ASN A 216 16.44 36.81 14.09
C ASN A 216 17.87 36.97 14.65
N PHE A 217 18.80 36.09 14.27
CA PHE A 217 20.21 36.21 14.67
C PHE A 217 20.89 37.44 14.08
N LEU A 218 20.64 37.75 12.80
CA LEU A 218 21.16 38.97 12.16
C LEU A 218 20.59 40.23 12.81
N ASN A 219 19.27 40.30 13.03
CA ASN A 219 18.64 41.43 13.72
C ASN A 219 19.28 41.65 15.11
N LEU A 220 19.34 40.59 15.95
CA LEU A 220 19.95 40.66 17.28
C LEU A 220 21.40 41.17 17.22
N LYS A 221 22.17 40.76 16.21
CA LYS A 221 23.56 41.19 16.02
C LYS A 221 23.67 42.68 15.70
N TYR A 222 22.86 43.21 14.78
CA TYR A 222 22.83 44.64 14.47
C TYR A 222 22.31 45.47 15.64
N ASP A 223 21.18 45.07 16.25
CA ASP A 223 20.63 45.64 17.49
C ASP A 223 21.66 45.73 18.64
N THR A 224 22.61 44.80 18.68
CA THR A 224 23.68 44.77 19.70
C THR A 224 24.81 45.71 19.32
N TYR A 225 25.20 45.79 18.05
CA TYR A 225 26.21 46.74 17.59
C TYR A 225 25.75 48.19 17.75
N ASP A 226 24.52 48.53 17.39
CA ASP A 226 23.98 49.89 17.52
C ASP A 226 23.95 50.34 19.00
N LYS A 227 23.67 49.41 19.93
CA LYS A 227 23.72 49.66 21.38
C LYS A 227 25.16 49.80 21.89
N ILE A 228 26.10 49.03 21.37
CA ILE A 228 27.53 49.14 21.71
C ILE A 228 28.10 50.47 21.22
N ASP A 229 27.77 50.90 20.00
CA ASP A 229 28.19 52.20 19.46
C ASP A 229 27.61 53.35 20.29
N ASN A 230 26.31 53.31 20.60
CA ASN A 230 25.68 54.32 21.45
C ASN A 230 26.32 54.42 22.85
N LEU A 231 26.62 53.27 23.48
CA LEU A 231 27.34 53.22 24.76
C LEU A 231 28.79 53.72 24.62
N SER A 232 29.48 53.42 23.53
CA SER A 232 30.85 53.90 23.27
C SER A 232 30.90 55.43 23.15
N ASN A 233 29.92 56.02 22.46
CA ASN A 233 29.78 57.48 22.36
C ASN A 233 29.46 58.10 23.74
N GLN A 234 28.52 57.53 24.50
CA GLN A 234 28.20 58.00 25.86
C GLN A 234 29.40 57.92 26.82
N VAL A 235 30.26 56.90 26.70
CA VAL A 235 31.50 56.81 27.48
C VAL A 235 32.49 57.90 27.07
N SER A 236 32.66 58.17 25.78
CA SER A 236 33.56 59.23 25.29
C SER A 236 33.12 60.64 25.71
N ASP A 237 31.81 60.91 25.68
CA ASP A 237 31.22 62.15 26.22
C ASP A 237 31.48 62.30 27.73
N LEU A 238 31.36 61.21 28.49
CA LEU A 238 31.59 61.19 29.93
C LEU A 238 33.08 61.36 30.29
N GLU A 239 34.00 60.75 29.55
CA GLU A 239 35.44 60.93 29.68
C GLU A 239 35.84 62.40 29.42
N THR A 240 35.29 63.00 28.37
CA THR A 240 35.51 64.41 28.02
C THR A 240 35.01 65.35 29.14
N SER A 241 33.77 65.14 29.60
CA SER A 241 33.16 65.91 30.69
C SER A 241 33.93 65.78 32.01
N PHE A 242 34.50 64.59 32.30
CA PHE A 242 35.32 64.36 33.48
C PHE A 242 36.67 65.09 33.42
N GLU A 243 37.33 65.11 32.27
CA GLU A 243 38.60 65.84 32.09
C GLU A 243 38.39 67.36 32.13
N ASP A 244 37.27 67.87 31.59
CA ASP A 244 36.87 69.28 31.71
C ASP A 244 36.55 69.67 33.16
N PHE A 245 35.85 68.82 33.91
CA PHE A 245 35.60 69.01 35.34
C PHE A 245 36.91 69.05 36.15
N LYS A 246 37.81 68.08 35.92
CA LYS A 246 39.15 67.99 36.52
C LYS A 246 40.00 69.22 36.20
N THR A 247 39.99 69.68 34.95
CA THR A 247 40.66 70.90 34.50
C THR A 247 40.08 72.14 35.18
N THR A 248 38.75 72.23 35.28
CA THR A 248 38.05 73.37 35.92
C THR A 248 38.33 73.43 37.42
N MET A 249 38.27 72.29 38.12
CA MET A 249 38.61 72.22 39.55
C MET A 249 40.08 72.59 39.79
N THR A 250 41.00 72.16 38.91
CA THR A 250 42.42 72.51 39.00
C THR A 250 42.64 74.02 38.83
N LYS A 251 41.98 74.65 37.85
CA LYS A 251 41.98 76.12 37.66
C LYS A 251 41.41 76.85 38.89
N ASN A 252 40.28 76.40 39.42
CA ASN A 252 39.65 77.02 40.60
C ASN A 252 40.54 76.92 41.85
N PHE A 253 41.20 75.78 42.08
CA PHE A 253 42.12 75.61 43.20
C PHE A 253 43.37 76.50 43.05
N LEU A 254 43.94 76.61 41.85
CA LEU A 254 45.06 77.51 41.57
C LEU A 254 44.66 78.97 41.77
N ASN A 255 43.52 79.40 41.22
CA ASN A 255 43.02 80.76 41.39
C ASN A 255 42.86 81.10 42.87
N LEU A 256 42.12 80.28 43.64
CA LEU A 256 41.95 80.47 45.09
C LEU A 256 43.28 80.53 45.85
N LYS A 257 44.29 79.75 45.44
CA LYS A 257 45.63 79.77 46.04
C LYS A 257 46.35 81.11 45.80
N TYR A 258 46.35 81.61 44.56
CA TYR A 258 46.94 82.92 44.24
C TYR A 258 46.16 84.07 44.89
N ASP A 259 44.82 84.07 44.80
CA ASP A 259 43.92 85.03 45.48
C ASP A 259 44.12 85.09 47.00
N THR A 260 44.61 84.00 47.61
CA THR A 260 44.91 83.91 49.04
C THR A 260 46.32 84.43 49.34
N TYR A 261 47.31 84.12 48.50
CA TYR A 261 48.67 84.68 48.64
C TYR A 261 48.69 86.20 48.46
N ASP A 262 48.01 86.73 47.45
CA ASP A 262 47.95 88.19 47.20
C ASP A 262 47.29 88.93 48.37
N LYS A 263 46.28 88.33 49.03
CA LYS A 263 45.65 88.88 50.23
C LYS A 263 46.56 88.77 51.47
N ILE A 264 47.31 87.67 51.61
CA ILE A 264 48.28 87.51 52.70
C ILE A 264 49.43 88.52 52.56
N ASP A 265 49.95 88.71 51.35
CA ASP A 265 50.99 89.71 51.08
C ASP A 265 50.48 91.13 51.34
N ASN A 266 49.29 91.48 50.86
CA ASN A 266 48.68 92.78 51.13
C ASN A 266 48.45 93.03 52.64
N LEU A 267 47.98 92.02 53.37
CA LEU A 267 47.84 92.10 54.84
C LEU A 267 49.19 92.21 55.54
N SER A 268 50.22 91.48 55.08
CA SER A 268 51.58 91.57 55.63
C SER A 268 52.15 92.97 55.46
N ASN A 269 52.00 93.57 54.27
CA ASN A 269 52.41 94.94 53.98
C ASN A 269 51.63 95.98 54.80
N GLN A 270 50.33 95.76 55.04
CA GLN A 270 49.54 96.61 55.94
C GLN A 270 50.02 96.52 57.40
N VAL A 271 50.34 95.31 57.89
CA VAL A 271 50.88 95.09 59.24
C VAL A 271 52.23 95.78 59.41
N SER A 272 53.19 95.58 58.51
CA SER A 272 54.48 96.28 58.60
C SER A 272 54.33 97.81 58.58
N ALA A 273 53.42 98.35 57.77
CA ALA A 273 53.09 99.78 57.75
C ALA A 273 52.27 100.27 58.96
N HIS A 274 51.80 99.36 59.82
CA HIS A 274 51.25 99.68 61.14
C HIS A 274 52.31 99.58 62.23
N ASP A 275 53.22 98.60 62.16
CA ASP A 275 54.36 98.46 63.08
C ASP A 275 55.30 99.68 62.99
N GLU A 276 55.61 100.18 61.79
CA GLU A 276 56.38 101.42 61.60
C GLU A 276 55.70 102.65 62.26
N LYS A 277 54.38 102.74 62.15
CA LYS A 277 53.60 103.83 62.78
C LYS A 277 53.53 103.67 64.29
N LEU A 278 53.44 102.44 64.79
CA LEU A 278 53.46 102.15 66.22
C LEU A 278 54.82 102.52 66.82
N ALA A 279 55.92 102.11 66.20
CA ALA A 279 57.27 102.49 66.63
C ALA A 279 57.50 104.02 66.57
N THR A 280 56.93 104.69 65.58
CA THR A 280 56.94 106.17 65.51
C THR A 280 56.17 106.78 66.68
N LEU A 281 54.97 106.29 66.97
CA LEU A 281 54.14 106.77 68.08
C LEU A 281 54.74 106.46 69.45
N GLU A 282 55.39 105.31 69.63
CA GLU A 282 56.14 104.97 70.84
C GLU A 282 57.31 105.94 71.07
N SER A 283 58.02 106.34 70.00
CA SER A 283 59.05 107.37 70.06
C SER A 283 58.47 108.75 70.42
N GLU A 284 57.36 109.16 69.80
CA GLU A 284 56.66 110.41 70.16
C GLU A 284 56.19 110.41 71.63
N VAL A 285 55.61 109.31 72.11
CA VAL A 285 55.18 109.15 73.51
C VAL A 285 56.37 109.19 74.47
N ALA A 286 57.52 108.58 74.11
CA ALA A 286 58.75 108.66 74.89
C ALA A 286 59.29 110.11 74.95
N ASN A 287 59.26 110.84 73.84
CA ASN A 287 59.66 112.24 73.79
C ASN A 287 58.72 113.13 74.63
N VAL A 288 57.40 112.95 74.51
CA VAL A 288 56.40 113.66 75.33
C VAL A 288 56.58 113.36 76.81
N LYS A 289 56.92 112.11 77.18
CA LYS A 289 57.25 111.75 78.57
C LYS A 289 58.48 112.50 79.08
N THR A 290 59.58 112.55 78.31
CA THR A 290 60.78 113.31 78.68
C THR A 290 60.46 114.80 78.87
N LEU A 291 59.72 115.41 77.94
CA LEU A 291 59.27 116.80 78.07
C LEU A 291 58.36 117.01 79.30
N ALA A 292 57.53 116.04 79.67
CA ALA A 292 56.72 116.11 80.89
C ALA A 292 57.57 116.02 82.16
N GLU A 293 58.63 115.21 82.16
CA GLU A 293 59.60 115.11 83.27
C GLU A 293 60.43 116.41 83.40
N GLU A 294 60.88 117.00 82.29
CA GLU A 294 61.52 118.33 82.26
C GLU A 294 60.60 119.43 82.79
N ASN A 295 59.36 119.50 82.30
CA ASN A 295 58.36 120.46 82.79
C ASN A 295 58.05 120.26 84.28
N ALA A 296 58.00 119.03 84.77
CA ALA A 296 57.87 118.75 86.21
C ALA A 296 59.08 119.23 87.02
N MET A 297 60.30 119.26 86.45
CA MET A 297 61.46 119.89 87.08
C MET A 297 61.36 121.42 87.08
N PHE A 298 60.93 122.05 85.98
CA PHE A 298 60.69 123.51 85.93
C PHE A 298 59.62 123.95 86.93
N VAL A 299 58.51 123.21 87.05
CA VAL A 299 57.45 123.48 88.04
C VAL A 299 57.97 123.33 89.48
N LYS A 300 58.83 122.34 89.77
CA LYS A 300 59.51 122.21 91.08
C LYS A 300 60.52 123.34 91.35
N ALA A 301 61.16 123.88 90.32
CA ALA A 301 62.09 125.00 90.45
C ALA A 301 61.37 126.35 90.65
N LEU A 302 60.14 126.50 90.15
CA LEU A 302 59.37 127.75 90.14
C LEU A 302 59.28 128.46 91.50
N PRO A 303 59.00 127.78 92.64
CA PRO A 303 58.97 128.44 93.96
C PRO A 303 60.34 128.98 94.39
N SER A 304 61.44 128.31 94.02
CA SER A 304 62.80 128.77 94.32
C SER A 304 63.22 129.97 93.47
N LEU A 305 62.74 130.04 92.22
CA LEU A 305 62.88 131.23 91.38
C LEU A 305 62.03 132.38 91.90
N SER A 306 60.79 132.13 92.31
CA SER A 306 59.90 133.13 92.92
C SER A 306 60.55 133.78 94.15
N MET A 307 61.08 132.97 95.09
CA MET A 307 61.83 133.50 96.23
C MET A 307 63.07 134.32 95.83
N LYS A 308 63.79 133.94 94.75
CA LYS A 308 64.91 134.73 94.22
C LYS A 308 64.45 136.04 93.57
N VAL A 309 63.32 136.05 92.89
CA VAL A 309 62.71 137.26 92.31
C VAL A 309 62.35 138.22 93.43
N SER A 310 61.54 137.81 94.41
CA SER A 310 61.17 138.68 95.55
C SER A 310 62.39 139.13 96.38
N SER A 311 63.44 138.31 96.48
CA SER A 311 64.71 138.73 97.12
C SER A 311 65.48 139.78 96.32
N ASN A 312 65.39 139.77 94.98
CA ASN A 312 65.98 140.80 94.13
C ASN A 312 65.10 142.06 94.06
N GLU A 313 63.78 141.89 94.08
CA GLU A 313 62.78 142.96 94.13
C GLU A 313 62.93 143.79 95.41
N ALA A 314 63.07 143.13 96.57
CA ALA A 314 63.40 143.79 97.84
C ALA A 314 64.74 144.54 97.80
N LYS A 315 65.77 144.01 97.12
CA LYS A 315 67.05 144.74 96.92
C LYS A 315 66.91 145.95 95.99
N ILE A 316 65.98 145.89 95.03
CA ILE A 316 65.67 147.03 94.16
C ILE A 316 64.92 148.11 94.95
N GLU A 317 64.02 147.76 95.87
CA GLU A 317 63.44 148.72 96.82
C GLU A 317 64.49 149.34 97.74
N GLU A 318 65.44 148.55 98.27
CA GLU A 318 66.55 149.02 99.11
C GLU A 318 67.39 150.08 98.36
N VAL A 319 67.88 149.73 97.16
CA VAL A 319 68.66 150.65 96.30
C VAL A 319 67.83 151.86 95.86
N SER A 320 66.52 151.71 95.69
CA SER A 320 65.62 152.84 95.36
C SER A 320 65.47 153.80 96.54
N ARG A 321 65.47 153.32 97.79
CA ARG A 321 65.53 154.19 98.98
C ARG A 321 66.88 154.90 99.08
N GLU A 322 67.99 154.19 98.86
CA GLU A 322 69.33 154.81 98.83
C GLU A 322 69.41 155.95 97.79
N LEU A 323 68.79 155.75 96.62
CA LEU A 323 68.72 156.77 95.56
C LEU A 323 67.91 158.01 95.97
N GLU A 324 66.73 157.85 96.58
CA GLU A 324 65.92 159.00 97.04
C GLU A 324 66.60 159.73 98.21
N VAL A 325 67.26 159.03 99.12
CA VAL A 325 68.08 159.65 100.18
C VAL A 325 69.19 160.53 99.59
N GLN A 326 69.92 160.05 98.58
CA GLN A 326 70.94 160.84 97.89
C GLN A 326 70.37 162.08 97.18
N LYS A 327 69.16 162.00 96.59
CA LYS A 327 68.49 163.19 96.03
C LYS A 327 68.18 164.24 97.10
N GLU A 328 67.72 163.82 98.28
CA GLU A 328 67.36 164.75 99.35
C GLU A 328 68.58 165.44 99.98
N GLU A 329 69.74 164.77 100.03
CA GLU A 329 71.02 165.41 100.39
C GLU A 329 71.46 166.46 99.36
N ILE A 330 71.34 166.16 98.07
CA ILE A 330 71.67 167.10 96.98
C ILE A 330 70.80 168.36 97.06
N ALA A 331 69.50 168.21 97.34
CA ALA A 331 68.58 169.35 97.46
C ALA A 331 68.99 170.32 98.60
N LYS A 332 69.41 169.79 99.76
CA LYS A 332 69.81 170.60 100.93
C LYS A 332 71.14 171.36 100.71
N ALA A 333 72.01 170.88 99.83
CA ALA A 333 73.28 171.53 99.52
C ALA A 333 73.13 172.81 98.67
N GLN A 334 72.03 172.97 97.93
CA GLN A 334 71.85 174.05 96.96
C GLN A 334 71.32 175.35 97.58
N ASP A 335 70.40 175.24 98.56
CA ASP A 335 69.70 176.39 99.16
C ASP A 335 70.63 177.28 100.01
N HIS A 336 71.57 176.67 100.74
CA HIS A 336 72.45 177.36 101.68
C HIS A 336 73.42 178.38 101.01
N ARG A 337 73.57 178.33 99.68
CA ARG A 337 74.39 179.28 98.91
C ARG A 337 73.64 180.52 98.41
N LEU A 338 72.30 180.49 98.33
CA LEU A 338 71.51 181.64 97.86
C LEU A 338 71.34 182.71 98.96
N LEU A 339 71.22 182.27 100.22
CA LEU A 339 70.88 183.09 101.38
C LEU A 339 71.89 184.19 101.75
N TRP A 340 73.16 184.08 101.36
CA TRP A 340 74.19 185.09 101.69
C TRP A 340 74.33 186.19 100.62
N LEU A 341 73.74 186.01 99.44
CA LEU A 341 73.88 186.95 98.31
C LEU A 341 72.69 187.92 98.17
N THR A 342 71.54 187.58 98.77
CA THR A 342 70.29 188.37 98.69
C THR A 342 70.07 189.33 99.86
N ALA A 343 70.96 189.34 100.86
CA ALA A 343 70.99 190.34 101.95
C ALA A 343 71.39 191.77 101.48
N VAL A 344 71.34 192.01 100.17
CA VAL A 344 71.72 193.24 99.50
C VAL A 344 70.59 194.29 99.63
N THR A 345 70.96 195.56 99.81
CA THR A 345 70.10 196.75 99.56
C THR A 345 68.80 197.00 100.34
N GLY A 346 68.38 196.15 101.29
CA GLY A 346 67.11 196.36 102.03
C GLY A 346 66.96 197.72 102.74
N VAL A 347 68.06 198.36 103.14
CA VAL A 347 68.07 199.66 103.87
C VAL A 347 68.45 200.86 102.97
N GLY A 348 68.82 200.62 101.70
CA GLY A 348 69.48 201.63 100.86
C GLY A 348 68.56 202.62 100.13
N LEU A 349 67.29 202.29 99.88
CA LEU A 349 66.45 202.98 98.88
C LEU A 349 65.05 203.38 99.41
N GLY A 350 64.93 203.70 100.71
CA GLY A 350 63.67 204.17 101.31
C GLY A 350 63.60 205.66 101.65
N ILE A 351 64.74 206.35 101.83
CA ILE A 351 64.79 207.64 102.56
C ILE A 351 65.00 208.87 101.65
N ILE A 352 65.36 208.69 100.37
CA ILE A 352 65.48 209.80 99.38
C ILE A 352 64.32 209.75 98.36
N ALA A 353 63.11 209.54 98.87
CA ALA A 353 61.85 209.66 98.13
C ALA A 353 60.82 210.54 98.88
N MET A 354 61.26 211.31 99.87
CA MET A 354 60.37 212.14 100.71
C MET A 354 60.98 213.51 101.05
N CYS A 355 61.53 214.18 100.04
CA CYS A 355 61.73 215.63 100.12
C CYS A 355 60.38 216.36 100.00
N LEU A 356 60.22 217.45 100.75
CA LEU A 356 59.18 218.48 100.61
C LEU A 356 57.74 218.14 101.07
N ALA A 357 57.59 218.04 102.39
CA ALA A 357 56.51 218.72 103.12
C ALA A 357 56.99 218.99 104.57
N GLN A 358 56.86 220.17 105.18
CA GLN A 358 56.52 221.51 104.69
C GLN A 358 57.04 222.54 105.73
N ASP A 359 57.29 223.81 105.37
CA ASP A 359 58.05 224.77 106.21
C ASP A 359 57.44 225.10 107.59
N VAL A 360 58.24 224.95 108.65
CA VAL A 360 58.19 225.71 109.92
C VAL A 360 59.62 225.88 110.45
N PHE A 361 59.87 227.05 111.08
CA PHE A 361 61.06 227.51 111.81
C PHE A 361 61.99 226.43 112.42
#